data_AF-A0A6P0XBN5-F1
#
_entry.id   AF-A0A6P0XBN5-F1
#
_cell.length_a   1.000
_cell.length_b   1.000
_cell.length_c   1.000
_cell.angle_alpha   90.00
_cell.angle_beta   90.00
_cell.angle_gamma   90.00
#
_symmetry.space_group_name_H-M   'P 1'
#
loop_
_entity.id
_entity.type
_entity.pdbx_description
1 polymer ?
#
loop_
_entity_poly.entity_id
_entity_poly.type
_entity_poly.pdbx_seq_one_letter_code
_entity_poly.pdbx_strand_id
1 'polypeptide(L)'
;PALQGRGNYQLEKAGVKTTYTGGELIQHAPLFTAIGNHEVMGRFSGDRDLKEQFNDPFPRALAQETYQNNAQTLNPQNDLNIQQTWLKNNSFNIDTYNEIFTLPQNQLGGKKYYAVTFGDVRLVVLYITNIWRIPSLKADAKGRYREREADFNDPDKWGYGQHIFEPITPGSLQYQWLQSELTSPEFQQAKYKVVMFHHPPYTLGDNIVPAYTDPVQLIERDAQGKIKAVRYEYPKAKDYIIRDVIPLLEKAKVQLVFYGHSHLWNRFVSPSGMHFLESSNVGNTYGAAYPGNKERSVPEGYQEDYTAVGDPNGLEPVMPNLSPLFGEDKQPLPYIASNDITVFSILDTGTGTVSSYRFDTREAASGVGKFDEFKLGN
;
A
#
# COMPACT_ATOMS: atom_id res chain seq x y z
N PRO A 1 -7.95 -14.71 -2.41
CA PRO A 1 -7.48 -16.02 -2.93
C PRO A 1 -7.30 -17.06 -1.82
N ALA A 2 -7.96 -18.22 -1.94
CA ALA A 2 -7.68 -19.36 -1.06
C ALA A 2 -6.40 -20.06 -1.55
N LEU A 3 -5.27 -19.76 -0.91
CA LEU A 3 -3.95 -20.30 -1.29
C LEU A 3 -3.57 -21.58 -0.53
N GLN A 4 -4.50 -22.12 0.26
CA GLN A 4 -4.36 -23.36 1.01
C GLN A 4 -5.32 -24.42 0.47
N GLY A 5 -4.84 -25.64 0.22
CA GLY A 5 -5.64 -26.72 -0.40
C GLY A 5 -6.87 -27.17 0.38
N ARG A 6 -6.90 -26.92 1.70
CA ARG A 6 -8.04 -27.23 2.57
C ARG A 6 -8.96 -26.03 2.79
N GLY A 7 -8.53 -24.84 2.39
CA GLY A 7 -9.33 -23.64 2.45
C GLY A 7 -10.41 -23.67 1.37
N ASN A 8 -11.54 -23.05 1.64
CA ASN A 8 -12.54 -22.77 0.62
C ASN A 8 -13.14 -21.39 0.87
N TYR A 9 -13.69 -20.81 -0.20
CA TYR A 9 -14.43 -19.57 -0.13
C TYR A 9 -15.66 -19.67 -1.01
N GLN A 10 -16.78 -19.16 -0.53
CA GLN A 10 -18.03 -19.22 -1.26
C GLN A 10 -18.41 -17.84 -1.76
N LEU A 11 -18.67 -17.77 -3.06
CA LEU A 11 -19.13 -16.57 -3.73
C LEU A 11 -20.57 -16.78 -4.16
N GLU A 12 -21.40 -15.77 -3.91
CA GLU A 12 -22.74 -15.69 -4.51
C GLU A 12 -22.73 -14.58 -5.56
N LYS A 13 -23.00 -14.96 -6.81
CA LYS A 13 -23.03 -14.05 -7.96
C LYS A 13 -24.28 -14.34 -8.78
N ALA A 14 -25.10 -13.31 -9.00
CA ALA A 14 -26.38 -13.43 -9.70
C ALA A 14 -27.29 -14.55 -9.15
N GLY A 15 -27.31 -14.74 -7.83
CA GLY A 15 -28.10 -15.79 -7.17
C GLY A 15 -27.52 -17.21 -7.28
N VAL A 16 -26.37 -17.39 -7.93
CA VAL A 16 -25.66 -18.66 -7.99
C VAL A 16 -24.56 -18.68 -6.94
N LYS A 17 -24.59 -19.71 -6.09
CA LYS A 17 -23.66 -19.92 -5.00
C LYS A 17 -22.61 -20.94 -5.43
N THR A 18 -21.37 -20.49 -5.55
CA THR A 18 -20.23 -21.29 -6.02
C THR A 18 -19.20 -21.39 -4.89
N THR A 19 -18.78 -22.61 -4.58
CA THR A 19 -17.69 -22.86 -3.63
C THR A 19 -16.38 -23.05 -4.40
N TYR A 20 -15.42 -22.16 -4.15
CA TYR A 20 -14.06 -22.25 -4.66
C TYR A 20 -13.17 -22.92 -3.62
N THR A 21 -12.58 -24.06 -3.96
CA THR A 21 -11.55 -24.71 -3.13
C THR A 21 -10.20 -24.11 -3.44
N GLY A 22 -9.40 -23.86 -2.40
CA GLY A 22 -8.06 -23.29 -2.55
C GLY A 22 -7.08 -24.24 -3.21
N GLY A 23 -6.07 -23.68 -3.87
CA GLY A 23 -4.91 -24.45 -4.34
C GLY A 23 -3.92 -24.69 -3.20
N GLU A 24 -3.10 -25.73 -3.27
CA GLU A 24 -2.03 -26.00 -2.28
C GLU A 24 -0.78 -25.12 -2.48
N LEU A 25 -0.95 -23.84 -2.84
CA LEU A 25 0.17 -23.01 -3.28
C LEU A 25 1.18 -22.76 -2.16
N ILE A 26 0.72 -22.41 -0.96
CA ILE A 26 1.63 -22.07 0.14
C ILE A 26 2.33 -23.29 0.75
N GLN A 27 1.86 -24.50 0.43
CA GLN A 27 2.49 -25.76 0.82
C GLN A 27 3.66 -26.11 -0.10
N HIS A 28 3.62 -25.65 -1.34
CA HIS A 28 4.56 -26.05 -2.39
C HIS A 28 5.44 -24.90 -2.92
N ALA A 29 5.16 -23.65 -2.55
CA ALA A 29 5.91 -22.48 -2.99
C ALA A 29 6.23 -21.52 -1.82
N PRO A 30 7.44 -20.93 -1.79
CA PRO A 30 7.77 -19.88 -0.83
C PRO A 30 6.90 -18.65 -1.07
N LEU A 31 6.52 -17.98 0.01
CA LEU A 31 5.82 -16.69 -0.02
C LEU A 31 6.79 -15.58 0.37
N PHE A 32 6.89 -14.57 -0.48
CA PHE A 32 7.54 -13.30 -0.16
C PHE A 32 6.44 -12.25 0.00
N THR A 33 6.33 -11.66 1.18
CA THR A 33 5.28 -10.69 1.51
C THR A 33 5.89 -9.33 1.78
N ALA A 34 5.13 -8.27 1.46
CA ALA A 34 5.38 -6.90 1.91
C ALA A 34 4.31 -6.53 2.94
N ILE A 35 4.65 -5.65 3.88
CA ILE A 35 3.69 -5.17 4.88
C ILE A 35 2.80 -4.11 4.23
N GLY A 36 1.50 -4.38 4.14
CA GLY A 36 0.48 -3.42 3.75
C GLY A 36 -0.20 -2.76 4.94
N ASN A 37 -1.16 -1.88 4.65
CA ASN A 37 -1.86 -1.13 5.70
C ASN A 37 -2.76 -2.04 6.57
N HIS A 38 -3.19 -3.19 6.06
CA HIS A 38 -4.02 -4.16 6.79
C HIS A 38 -3.22 -5.10 7.69
N GLU A 39 -1.90 -5.11 7.56
CA GLU A 39 -0.99 -5.87 8.43
C GLU A 39 -0.59 -5.07 9.68
N VAL A 40 -1.01 -3.80 9.77
CA VAL A 40 -0.67 -2.88 10.87
C VAL A 40 -1.85 -2.75 11.82
N MET A 41 -1.73 -3.34 13.01
CA MET A 41 -2.70 -3.14 14.09
C MET A 41 -2.40 -1.84 14.81
N GLY A 42 -3.43 -1.06 15.13
CA GLY A 42 -3.30 0.19 15.88
C GLY A 42 -3.11 -0.01 17.38
N ARG A 43 -3.65 0.92 18.16
CA ARG A 43 -3.55 0.88 19.63
C ARG A 43 -4.23 -0.37 20.20
N PHE A 44 -3.47 -1.12 20.99
CA PHE A 44 -3.96 -2.33 21.66
C PHE A 44 -5.05 -2.00 22.69
N SER A 45 -6.05 -2.86 22.78
CA SER A 45 -7.13 -2.74 23.76
C SER A 45 -7.70 -4.11 24.12
N GLY A 46 -7.93 -4.36 25.42
CA GLY A 46 -8.65 -5.54 25.88
C GLY A 46 -10.17 -5.45 25.66
N ASP A 47 -10.70 -4.23 25.52
CA ASP A 47 -12.14 -3.95 25.50
C ASP A 47 -12.69 -3.63 24.10
N ARG A 48 -11.81 -3.44 23.10
CA ARG A 48 -12.21 -3.10 21.72
C ARG A 48 -12.00 -4.28 20.80
N ASP A 49 -12.86 -4.45 19.81
CA ASP A 49 -12.69 -5.55 18.86
C ASP A 49 -11.46 -5.34 17.95
N LEU A 50 -11.07 -6.39 17.23
CA LEU A 50 -9.92 -6.31 16.31
C LEU A 50 -10.14 -5.27 15.21
N LYS A 51 -11.36 -5.15 14.68
CA LYS A 51 -11.66 -4.21 13.59
C LYS A 51 -11.44 -2.78 14.06
N GLU A 52 -11.87 -2.43 15.26
CA GLU A 52 -11.63 -1.12 15.86
C GLU A 52 -10.14 -0.86 16.04
N GLN A 53 -9.38 -1.83 16.53
CA GLN A 53 -7.93 -1.70 16.73
C GLN A 53 -7.17 -1.53 15.42
N PHE A 54 -7.50 -2.27 14.36
CA PHE A 54 -6.92 -2.10 13.02
C PHE A 54 -7.26 -0.74 12.37
N ASN A 55 -8.34 -0.09 12.79
CA ASN A 55 -8.71 1.25 12.33
C ASN A 55 -8.17 2.38 13.24
N ASP A 56 -7.48 2.05 14.33
CA ASP A 56 -6.97 3.01 15.31
C ASP A 56 -5.43 3.08 15.46
N PRO A 57 -4.63 3.03 14.38
CA PRO A 57 -3.24 3.48 14.47
C PRO A 57 -3.13 4.97 14.83
N PHE A 58 -2.15 5.26 15.68
CA PHE A 58 -1.82 6.59 16.17
C PHE A 58 -0.34 6.90 15.90
N PRO A 59 0.04 8.14 15.51
CA PRO A 59 1.42 8.45 15.15
C PRO A 59 2.42 8.11 16.28
N ARG A 60 3.52 7.45 15.91
CA ARG A 60 4.55 7.01 16.88
C ARG A 60 5.16 8.19 17.65
N ALA A 61 5.41 9.31 16.98
CA ALA A 61 5.98 10.51 17.57
C ALA A 61 5.08 11.09 18.67
N LEU A 62 3.77 11.18 18.41
CA LEU A 62 2.82 11.67 19.40
C LEU A 62 2.65 10.70 20.57
N ALA A 63 2.65 9.39 20.32
CA ALA A 63 2.68 8.41 21.41
C ALA A 63 3.95 8.58 22.25
N GLN A 64 5.10 8.84 21.62
CA GLN A 64 6.37 9.08 22.31
C GLN A 64 6.35 10.34 23.17
N GLU A 65 5.71 11.42 22.72
CA GLU A 65 5.48 12.63 23.52
C GLU A 65 4.59 12.34 24.72
N THR A 66 3.45 11.65 24.52
CA THR A 66 2.56 11.23 25.61
C THR A 66 3.28 10.36 26.63
N TYR A 67 4.12 9.43 26.17
CA TYR A 67 4.95 8.61 27.03
C TYR A 67 5.91 9.46 27.86
N GLN A 68 6.65 10.37 27.23
CA GLN A 68 7.64 11.23 27.90
C GLN A 68 7.00 12.08 29.00
N ASN A 69 5.83 12.66 28.74
CA ASN A 69 5.08 13.45 29.71
C ASN A 69 4.61 12.65 30.92
N ASN A 70 4.50 11.32 30.79
CA ASN A 70 4.00 10.42 31.84
C ASN A 70 5.07 9.41 32.31
N ALA A 71 6.32 9.54 31.86
CA ALA A 71 7.34 8.50 31.99
C ALA A 71 7.65 8.18 33.46
N GLN A 72 7.65 9.18 34.35
CA GLN A 72 7.89 8.97 35.78
C GLN A 72 6.83 8.09 36.44
N THR A 73 5.58 8.17 35.97
CA THR A 73 4.47 7.35 36.49
C THR A 73 4.41 5.99 35.80
N LEU A 74 4.60 5.96 34.48
CA LEU A 74 4.47 4.75 33.66
C LEU A 74 5.68 3.80 33.77
N ASN A 75 6.88 4.36 33.97
CA ASN A 75 8.15 3.63 33.94
C ASN A 75 9.19 4.28 34.87
N PRO A 76 8.98 4.27 36.19
CA PRO A 76 9.84 4.98 37.14
C PRO A 76 11.30 4.49 37.16
N GLN A 77 11.56 3.26 36.70
CA GLN A 77 12.90 2.68 36.60
C GLN A 77 13.56 2.91 35.22
N ASN A 78 12.90 3.60 34.30
CA ASN A 78 13.38 3.84 32.94
C ASN A 78 13.79 2.55 32.19
N ASP A 79 13.00 1.49 32.34
CA ASP A 79 13.20 0.22 31.62
C ASP A 79 12.83 0.37 30.13
N LEU A 80 13.79 0.14 29.25
CA LEU A 80 13.60 0.23 27.80
C LEU A 80 12.52 -0.71 27.27
N ASN A 81 12.34 -1.90 27.85
CA ASN A 81 11.32 -2.86 27.42
C ASN A 81 9.90 -2.36 27.74
N ILE A 82 9.73 -1.70 28.89
CA ILE A 82 8.47 -1.07 29.28
C ILE A 82 8.14 0.07 28.31
N GLN A 83 9.12 0.93 28.00
CA GLN A 83 8.96 1.99 27.01
C GLN A 83 8.54 1.42 25.64
N GLN A 84 9.28 0.44 25.12
CA GLN A 84 9.00 -0.14 23.81
C GLN A 84 7.62 -0.80 23.75
N THR A 85 7.26 -1.57 24.78
CA THR A 85 5.94 -2.22 24.88
C THR A 85 4.82 -1.19 24.97
N TRP A 86 5.00 -0.14 25.76
CA TRP A 86 4.01 0.93 25.87
C TRP A 86 3.82 1.65 24.54
N LEU A 87 4.90 2.04 23.86
CA LEU A 87 4.82 2.68 22.55
C LEU A 87 4.15 1.78 21.53
N LYS A 88 4.50 0.49 21.51
CA LYS A 88 3.86 -0.51 20.64
C LYS A 88 2.35 -0.56 20.84
N ASN A 89 1.91 -0.63 22.10
CA ASN A 89 0.50 -0.77 22.46
C ASN A 89 -0.28 0.56 22.32
N ASN A 90 0.39 1.71 22.37
CA ASN A 90 -0.24 3.03 22.32
C ASN A 90 0.00 3.78 21.00
N SER A 91 0.49 3.09 19.95
CA SER A 91 0.53 3.63 18.59
C SER A 91 0.07 2.61 17.55
N PHE A 92 0.96 1.71 17.14
CA PHE A 92 0.70 0.61 16.22
C PHE A 92 1.77 -0.49 16.30
N ASN A 93 1.50 -1.64 15.72
CA ASN A 93 2.42 -2.77 15.61
C ASN A 93 2.12 -3.64 14.38
N ILE A 94 3.01 -4.59 14.13
CA ILE A 94 2.92 -5.60 13.06
C ILE A 94 3.13 -7.00 13.64
N ASP A 95 2.69 -7.21 14.89
CA ASP A 95 2.99 -8.42 15.65
C ASP A 95 2.39 -9.65 14.97
N THR A 96 1.12 -9.57 14.56
CA THR A 96 0.42 -10.64 13.84
C THR A 96 1.13 -11.04 12.54
N TYR A 97 1.62 -10.06 11.78
CA TYR A 97 2.41 -10.29 10.57
C TYR A 97 3.73 -11.02 10.89
N ASN A 98 4.43 -10.60 11.94
CA ASN A 98 5.69 -11.21 12.38
C ASN A 98 5.53 -12.61 13.01
N GLU A 99 4.35 -12.92 13.53
CA GLU A 99 3.99 -14.25 14.04
C GLU A 99 3.66 -15.23 12.92
N ILE A 100 3.05 -14.75 11.83
CA ILE A 100 2.64 -15.58 10.69
C ILE A 100 3.83 -15.84 9.74
N PHE A 101 4.65 -14.83 9.47
CA PHE A 101 5.69 -14.92 8.44
C PHE A 101 7.11 -15.02 9.00
N THR A 102 7.88 -15.96 8.46
CA THR A 102 9.33 -16.01 8.66
C THR A 102 10.01 -15.31 7.49
N LEU A 103 10.55 -14.12 7.76
CA LEU A 103 11.17 -13.27 6.74
C LEU A 103 12.70 -13.20 6.92
N PRO A 104 13.46 -12.94 5.84
CA PRO A 104 14.86 -12.59 5.95
C PRO A 104 15.03 -11.37 6.86
N GLN A 105 16.12 -11.34 7.62
CA GLN A 105 16.42 -10.27 8.56
C GLN A 105 17.62 -9.45 8.08
N ASN A 106 17.59 -8.15 8.33
CA ASN A 106 18.73 -7.27 8.12
C ASN A 106 19.01 -6.39 9.36
N GLN A 107 20.22 -5.85 9.45
CA GLN A 107 20.68 -5.11 10.64
C GLN A 107 19.93 -3.80 10.89
N LEU A 108 19.45 -3.11 9.85
CA LEU A 108 18.82 -1.79 9.95
C LEU A 108 17.30 -1.86 10.11
N GLY A 109 16.66 -2.87 9.51
CA GLY A 109 15.20 -3.02 9.45
C GLY A 109 14.61 -4.20 10.21
N GLY A 110 15.46 -5.08 10.76
CA GLY A 110 15.00 -6.35 11.32
C GLY A 110 14.22 -7.13 10.26
N LYS A 111 12.93 -7.35 10.50
CA LYS A 111 11.99 -8.08 9.62
C LYS A 111 11.09 -7.18 8.76
N LYS A 112 11.20 -5.85 8.85
CA LYS A 112 10.24 -4.92 8.23
C LYS A 112 10.40 -4.80 6.71
N TYR A 113 11.63 -4.82 6.25
CA TYR A 113 12.04 -4.74 4.86
C TYR A 113 13.25 -5.64 4.68
N TYR A 114 13.44 -6.21 3.50
CA TYR A 114 14.48 -7.21 3.28
C TYR A 114 14.78 -7.38 1.79
N ALA A 115 15.86 -8.09 1.49
CA ALA A 115 16.16 -8.51 0.14
C ALA A 115 16.52 -10.00 0.12
N VAL A 116 16.18 -10.67 -0.98
CA VAL A 116 16.41 -12.11 -1.16
C VAL A 116 16.68 -12.41 -2.62
N THR A 117 17.57 -13.36 -2.87
CA THR A 117 17.82 -13.89 -4.21
C THR A 117 17.20 -15.28 -4.32
N PHE A 118 16.40 -15.51 -5.35
CA PHE A 118 15.85 -16.82 -5.67
C PHE A 118 15.84 -17.00 -7.20
N GLY A 119 16.56 -18.01 -7.67
CA GLY A 119 16.85 -18.18 -9.09
C GLY A 119 17.53 -16.93 -9.67
N ASP A 120 17.00 -16.43 -10.77
CA ASP A 120 17.52 -15.27 -11.51
C ASP A 120 17.08 -13.90 -10.91
N VAL A 121 16.28 -13.90 -9.84
CA VAL A 121 15.65 -12.69 -9.29
C VAL A 121 16.36 -12.25 -8.02
N ARG A 122 16.76 -10.96 -7.96
CA ARG A 122 16.93 -10.22 -6.71
C ARG A 122 15.64 -9.46 -6.43
N LEU A 123 14.97 -9.85 -5.35
CA LEU A 123 13.78 -9.18 -4.85
C LEU A 123 14.16 -8.31 -3.64
N VAL A 124 13.87 -7.02 -3.74
CA VAL A 124 13.95 -6.04 -2.64
C VAL A 124 12.54 -5.72 -2.19
N VAL A 125 12.23 -5.94 -0.92
CA VAL A 125 10.91 -5.71 -0.32
C VAL A 125 10.98 -4.55 0.66
N LEU A 126 10.16 -3.52 0.45
CA LEU A 126 10.12 -2.32 1.27
C LEU A 126 8.83 -2.22 2.09
N TYR A 127 8.95 -1.64 3.28
CA TYR A 127 7.83 -1.25 4.11
C TYR A 127 7.40 0.18 3.77
N ILE A 128 6.75 0.31 2.60
CA ILE A 128 6.15 1.56 2.14
C ILE A 128 4.64 1.39 2.17
N THR A 129 4.03 1.82 3.28
CA THR A 129 2.58 1.92 3.45
C THR A 129 2.22 2.99 4.48
N ASN A 130 0.96 3.36 4.54
CA ASN A 130 0.39 4.35 5.46
C ASN A 130 -0.94 3.83 6.01
N ILE A 131 -1.48 4.48 7.04
CA ILE A 131 -2.83 4.15 7.47
C ILE A 131 -3.81 4.53 6.36
N TRP A 132 -4.67 3.58 5.97
CA TRP A 132 -5.82 3.90 5.14
C TRP A 132 -6.86 4.67 5.96
N ARG A 133 -7.30 5.82 5.45
CA ARG A 133 -8.37 6.61 6.02
C ARG A 133 -9.42 6.89 4.97
N ILE A 134 -10.67 7.00 5.41
CA ILE A 134 -11.79 7.30 4.51
C ILE A 134 -11.56 8.65 3.80
N PRO A 135 -11.83 8.76 2.47
CA PRO A 135 -11.76 10.02 1.72
C PRO A 135 -12.96 10.95 1.93
N SER A 136 -13.72 10.75 3.01
CA SER A 136 -14.90 11.55 3.32
C SER A 136 -14.53 12.90 3.93
N LEU A 137 -15.23 13.96 3.51
CA LEU A 137 -15.16 15.30 4.09
C LEU A 137 -16.34 15.62 5.04
N LYS A 138 -17.18 14.62 5.33
CA LYS A 138 -18.31 14.78 6.25
C LYS A 138 -17.85 15.08 7.68
N ALA A 139 -18.72 15.71 8.48
CA ALA A 139 -18.45 16.12 9.85
C ALA A 139 -18.07 14.96 10.81
N ASP A 140 -18.56 13.76 10.51
CA ASP A 140 -18.33 12.53 11.27
C ASP A 140 -17.14 11.71 10.76
N ALA A 141 -16.40 12.20 9.75
CA ALA A 141 -15.26 11.50 9.19
C ALA A 141 -13.99 11.66 10.05
N LYS A 142 -13.47 10.54 10.54
CA LYS A 142 -12.06 10.41 10.97
C LYS A 142 -11.23 10.11 9.72
N GLY A 143 -11.10 11.12 8.86
CA GLY A 143 -10.75 10.97 7.46
C GLY A 143 -9.30 11.28 7.15
N ARG A 144 -8.94 11.09 5.87
CA ARG A 144 -7.61 11.46 5.38
C ARG A 144 -7.37 12.97 5.39
N TYR A 145 -8.41 13.79 5.18
CA TYR A 145 -8.27 15.24 5.07
C TYR A 145 -8.70 16.02 6.31
N ARG A 146 -9.40 15.38 7.26
CA ARG A 146 -9.96 16.07 8.43
C ARG A 146 -10.22 15.16 9.62
N GLU A 147 -10.38 15.77 10.78
CA GLU A 147 -10.93 15.13 11.98
C GLU A 147 -12.45 15.26 12.10
N ARG A 148 -13.01 14.40 12.95
CA ARG A 148 -14.43 14.45 13.36
C ARG A 148 -14.67 15.69 14.20
N GLU A 149 -15.77 16.38 13.94
CA GLU A 149 -16.12 17.61 14.68
C GLU A 149 -16.32 17.35 16.18
N ALA A 150 -16.86 16.17 16.52
CA ALA A 150 -17.06 15.75 17.90
C ALA A 150 -15.75 15.58 18.69
N ASP A 151 -14.62 15.38 17.99
CA ASP A 151 -13.31 15.09 18.61
C ASP A 151 -12.37 16.30 18.59
N PHE A 152 -12.78 17.47 18.10
CA PHE A 152 -11.88 18.62 17.95
C PHE A 152 -11.15 19.05 19.23
N ASN A 153 -11.73 18.81 20.41
CA ASN A 153 -11.10 19.16 21.68
C ASN A 153 -10.38 17.98 22.35
N ASP A 154 -10.24 16.85 21.66
CA ASP A 154 -9.64 15.61 22.18
C ASP A 154 -8.64 15.03 21.17
N PRO A 155 -7.38 15.54 21.16
CA PRO A 155 -6.34 15.08 20.25
C PRO A 155 -6.00 13.58 20.33
N ASP A 156 -6.33 12.90 21.43
CA ASP A 156 -6.12 11.45 21.57
C ASP A 156 -7.11 10.63 20.74
N LYS A 157 -8.23 11.25 20.32
CA LYS A 157 -9.23 10.65 19.43
C LYS A 157 -8.98 10.92 17.95
N TRP A 158 -8.10 11.86 17.62
CA TRP A 158 -7.78 12.24 16.24
C TRP A 158 -7.18 11.07 15.45
N GLY A 159 -7.33 11.14 14.12
CA GLY A 159 -6.80 10.17 13.16
C GLY A 159 -5.43 10.53 12.62
N TYR A 160 -5.07 11.81 12.69
CA TYR A 160 -3.81 12.37 12.17
C TYR A 160 -3.61 12.05 10.69
N GLY A 161 -4.69 12.17 9.92
CA GLY A 161 -4.69 11.87 8.49
C GLY A 161 -4.15 10.47 8.17
N GLN A 162 -3.48 10.38 7.03
CA GLN A 162 -2.79 9.19 6.54
C GLN A 162 -1.30 9.26 6.84
N HIS A 163 -0.96 9.17 8.12
CA HIS A 163 0.43 9.11 8.53
C HIS A 163 1.12 7.81 8.04
N ILE A 164 2.42 7.95 7.77
CA ILE A 164 3.29 6.87 7.32
C ILE A 164 3.75 6.03 8.52
N PHE A 165 3.82 4.71 8.35
CA PHE A 165 4.22 3.80 9.44
C PHE A 165 5.73 3.63 9.59
N GLU A 166 6.47 3.66 8.48
CA GLU A 166 7.92 3.51 8.46
C GLU A 166 8.53 4.56 7.51
N PRO A 167 9.40 5.45 7.99
CA PRO A 167 9.98 6.49 7.16
C PRO A 167 10.85 5.94 6.02
N ILE A 168 10.74 6.53 4.83
CA ILE A 168 11.55 6.22 3.64
C ILE A 168 12.24 7.47 3.04
N THR A 169 12.35 8.53 3.83
CA THR A 169 13.04 9.76 3.44
C THR A 169 14.56 9.63 3.56
N PRO A 170 15.34 10.47 2.85
CA PRO A 170 16.79 10.54 3.03
C PRO A 170 17.18 10.68 4.50
N GLY A 171 18.05 9.78 4.97
CA GLY A 171 18.48 9.70 6.36
C GLY A 171 17.68 8.73 7.24
N SER A 172 16.55 8.20 6.76
CA SER A 172 15.87 7.10 7.46
C SER A 172 16.67 5.80 7.35
N LEU A 173 16.51 4.90 8.33
CA LEU A 173 17.18 3.60 8.33
C LEU A 173 16.81 2.78 7.08
N GLN A 174 15.54 2.80 6.67
CA GLN A 174 15.08 2.09 5.49
C GLN A 174 15.68 2.66 4.20
N TYR A 175 15.79 3.99 4.09
CA TYR A 175 16.38 4.62 2.91
C TYR A 175 17.88 4.33 2.80
N GLN A 176 18.62 4.45 3.91
CA GLN A 176 20.06 4.12 3.96
C GLN A 176 20.32 2.65 3.65
N TRP A 177 19.47 1.76 4.17
CA TRP A 177 19.52 0.35 3.84
C TRP A 177 19.28 0.12 2.35
N LEU A 178 18.24 0.72 1.76
CA LEU A 178 17.93 0.59 0.34
C LEU A 178 19.10 1.08 -0.53
N GLN A 179 19.69 2.23 -0.21
CA GLN A 179 20.87 2.72 -0.93
C GLN A 179 22.02 1.71 -0.91
N SER A 180 22.27 1.10 0.24
CA SER A 180 23.32 0.09 0.40
C SER A 180 22.98 -1.17 -0.41
N GLU A 181 21.75 -1.68 -0.28
CA GLU A 181 21.26 -2.88 -0.97
C GLU A 181 21.35 -2.74 -2.50
N LEU A 182 20.96 -1.59 -3.07
CA LEU A 182 21.01 -1.36 -4.52
C LEU A 182 22.45 -1.27 -5.07
N THR A 183 23.44 -1.12 -4.20
CA THR A 183 24.86 -1.16 -4.56
C THR A 183 25.53 -2.49 -4.24
N SER A 184 24.80 -3.44 -3.65
CA SER A 184 25.34 -4.75 -3.28
C SER A 184 25.72 -5.57 -4.53
N PRO A 185 26.74 -6.45 -4.43
CA PRO A 185 27.07 -7.39 -5.50
C PRO A 185 25.87 -8.24 -5.93
N GLU A 186 25.08 -8.73 -4.97
CA GLU A 186 23.90 -9.55 -5.20
C GLU A 186 22.87 -8.81 -6.05
N PHE A 187 22.64 -7.54 -5.77
CA PHE A 187 21.72 -6.71 -6.56
C PHE A 187 22.30 -6.39 -7.93
N GLN A 188 23.55 -5.93 -8.01
CA GLN A 188 24.16 -5.51 -9.26
C GLN A 188 24.29 -6.65 -10.29
N GLN A 189 24.57 -7.87 -9.82
CA GLN A 189 24.77 -9.05 -10.65
C GLN A 189 23.47 -9.79 -11.00
N ALA A 190 22.36 -9.49 -10.32
CA ALA A 190 21.09 -10.15 -10.60
C ALA A 190 20.59 -9.84 -12.00
N LYS A 191 20.11 -10.88 -12.68
CA LYS A 191 19.51 -10.78 -14.02
C LYS A 191 18.19 -10.01 -13.98
N TYR A 192 17.34 -10.30 -12.99
CA TYR A 192 16.12 -9.54 -12.73
C TYR A 192 16.16 -8.88 -11.36
N LYS A 193 16.00 -7.56 -11.34
CA LYS A 193 15.97 -6.65 -10.21
C LYS A 193 14.55 -6.17 -10.02
N VAL A 194 13.90 -6.74 -9.01
CA VAL A 194 12.49 -6.48 -8.70
C VAL A 194 12.42 -5.80 -7.34
N VAL A 195 11.65 -4.72 -7.26
CA VAL A 195 11.31 -4.05 -6.01
C VAL A 195 9.83 -4.25 -5.73
N MET A 196 9.48 -4.58 -4.49
CA MET A 196 8.10 -4.82 -4.07
C MET A 196 7.74 -4.01 -2.84
N PHE A 197 6.60 -3.34 -2.87
CA PHE A 197 6.03 -2.65 -1.71
C PHE A 197 4.53 -2.42 -1.88
N HIS A 198 3.83 -2.01 -0.82
CA HIS A 198 2.37 -2.00 -0.84
C HIS A 198 1.78 -0.75 -1.50
N HIS A 199 2.21 0.45 -1.10
CA HIS A 199 1.62 1.70 -1.57
C HIS A 199 2.06 2.04 -3.01
N PRO A 200 1.15 2.37 -3.93
CA PRO A 200 1.47 2.54 -5.35
C PRO A 200 2.26 3.84 -5.62
N PRO A 201 3.34 3.80 -6.43
CA PRO A 201 3.98 5.00 -6.98
C PRO A 201 3.17 5.58 -8.15
N TYR A 202 2.53 4.71 -8.93
CA TYR A 202 1.76 5.05 -10.11
C TYR A 202 0.49 4.19 -10.14
N THR A 203 -0.69 4.79 -10.22
CA THR A 203 -1.94 4.01 -10.34
C THR A 203 -3.12 4.90 -10.72
N LEU A 204 -4.09 4.28 -11.38
CA LEU A 204 -5.44 4.81 -11.55
C LEU A 204 -6.31 4.59 -10.29
N GLY A 205 -5.80 3.91 -9.26
CA GLY A 205 -6.51 3.64 -8.02
C GLY A 205 -6.75 4.87 -7.16
N ASP A 206 -7.72 4.81 -6.25
CA ASP A 206 -8.03 5.94 -5.34
C ASP A 206 -6.96 6.15 -4.26
N ASN A 207 -6.27 5.07 -3.88
CA ASN A 207 -5.43 5.05 -2.68
C ASN A 207 -4.05 5.72 -2.86
N ILE A 208 -3.71 6.21 -4.06
CA ILE A 208 -2.49 7.00 -4.33
C ILE A 208 -2.64 8.49 -4.07
N VAL A 209 -3.87 9.00 -4.03
CA VAL A 209 -4.16 10.40 -3.68
C VAL A 209 -4.68 10.37 -2.26
N PRO A 210 -4.12 11.09 -1.28
CA PRO A 210 -3.09 12.11 -1.47
C PRO A 210 -1.68 11.53 -1.57
N ALA A 211 -0.73 12.40 -1.92
CA ALA A 211 0.68 12.06 -2.05
C ALA A 211 1.26 11.35 -0.81
N TYR A 212 2.24 10.46 -1.03
CA TYR A 212 2.88 9.69 0.05
C TYR A 212 3.89 10.56 0.82
N THR A 213 3.38 11.40 1.71
CA THR A 213 4.14 12.32 2.57
C THR A 213 3.52 12.35 3.97
N ASP A 214 4.27 12.85 4.96
CA ASP A 214 3.69 13.12 6.26
C ASP A 214 2.60 14.20 6.14
N PRO A 215 1.43 14.01 6.80
CA PRO A 215 0.34 14.96 6.77
C PRO A 215 0.72 16.26 7.49
N VAL A 216 0.45 17.40 6.85
CA VAL A 216 0.62 18.73 7.43
C VAL A 216 -0.70 19.14 8.09
N GLN A 217 -0.70 19.20 9.42
CA GLN A 217 -1.89 19.56 10.18
C GLN A 217 -2.16 21.07 10.14
N LEU A 218 -3.40 21.43 9.87
CA LEU A 218 -3.92 22.80 9.92
C LEU A 218 -5.09 22.86 10.89
N ILE A 219 -5.00 23.71 11.92
CA ILE A 219 -6.07 23.94 12.89
C ILE A 219 -6.66 25.32 12.67
N GLU A 220 -7.89 25.36 12.17
CA GLU A 220 -8.66 26.59 12.03
C GLU A 220 -9.41 26.90 13.32
N ARG A 221 -9.35 28.15 13.77
CA ARG A 221 -10.04 28.63 14.98
C ARG A 221 -10.95 29.82 14.67
N ASP A 222 -12.03 29.96 15.43
CA ASP A 222 -12.90 31.14 15.36
C ASP A 222 -12.28 32.33 16.12
N ALA A 223 -12.98 33.48 16.09
CA ALA A 223 -12.56 34.70 16.78
C ALA A 223 -12.47 34.54 18.31
N GLN A 224 -13.10 33.51 18.88
CA GLN A 224 -13.07 33.17 20.30
C GLN A 224 -12.00 32.11 20.62
N GLY A 225 -11.23 31.66 19.63
CA GLY A 225 -10.16 30.67 19.78
C GLY A 225 -10.63 29.21 19.76
N LYS A 226 -11.93 28.94 19.57
CA LYS A 226 -12.48 27.59 19.49
C LYS A 226 -12.13 26.95 18.15
N ILE A 227 -11.76 25.66 18.18
CA ILE A 227 -11.44 24.90 16.95
C ILE A 227 -12.69 24.77 16.09
N LYS A 228 -12.58 25.20 14.83
CA LYS A 228 -13.60 25.05 13.78
C LYS A 228 -13.31 23.89 12.85
N ALA A 229 -12.04 23.59 12.60
CA ALA A 229 -11.62 22.49 11.76
C ALA A 229 -10.19 22.05 12.13
N VAL A 230 -9.94 20.75 12.03
CA VAL A 230 -8.60 20.17 11.99
C VAL A 230 -8.49 19.47 10.64
N ARG A 231 -7.60 19.96 9.78
CA ARG A 231 -7.40 19.50 8.40
C ARG A 231 -5.98 19.00 8.18
N TYR A 232 -5.80 18.21 7.13
CA TYR A 232 -4.51 17.69 6.72
C TYR A 232 -4.25 17.95 5.25
N GLU A 233 -3.11 18.55 4.97
CA GLU A 233 -2.56 18.73 3.62
C GLU A 233 -1.42 17.75 3.37
N TYR A 234 -1.22 17.38 2.11
CA TYR A 234 -0.21 16.42 1.70
C TYR A 234 0.59 17.01 0.54
N PRO A 235 1.69 17.72 0.83
CA PRO A 235 2.46 18.41 -0.18
C PRO A 235 2.91 17.49 -1.32
N LYS A 236 2.38 17.68 -2.53
CA LYS A 236 2.68 16.81 -3.67
C LYS A 236 4.17 16.79 -4.01
N ALA A 237 4.83 17.94 -3.91
CA ALA A 237 6.28 18.09 -4.10
C ALA A 237 7.11 17.32 -3.05
N LYS A 238 6.48 16.83 -1.98
CA LYS A 238 7.09 16.01 -0.94
C LYS A 238 6.65 14.55 -1.01
N ASP A 239 6.03 14.07 -2.08
CA ASP A 239 5.81 12.63 -2.23
C ASP A 239 7.16 11.88 -2.13
N TYR A 240 7.37 11.14 -1.03
CA TYR A 240 8.66 10.53 -0.73
C TYR A 240 9.01 9.42 -1.72
N ILE A 241 8.00 8.74 -2.27
CA ILE A 241 8.21 7.68 -3.25
C ILE A 241 8.71 8.30 -4.55
N ILE A 242 7.99 9.29 -5.09
CA ILE A 242 8.34 9.92 -6.36
C ILE A 242 9.61 10.75 -6.26
N ARG A 243 9.78 11.51 -5.17
CA ARG A 243 10.92 12.41 -4.99
C ARG A 243 12.22 11.65 -4.70
N ASP A 244 12.17 10.64 -3.82
CA ASP A 244 13.40 10.06 -3.24
C ASP A 244 13.65 8.61 -3.67
N VAL A 245 12.59 7.79 -3.75
CA VAL A 245 12.73 6.35 -4.02
C VAL A 245 12.84 6.06 -5.50
N ILE A 246 11.91 6.56 -6.34
CA ILE A 246 11.91 6.28 -7.78
C ILE A 246 13.24 6.67 -8.44
N PRO A 247 13.83 7.86 -8.22
CA PRO A 247 15.12 8.21 -8.82
C PRO A 247 16.26 7.26 -8.41
N LEU A 248 16.20 6.72 -7.19
CA LEU A 248 17.18 5.76 -6.70
C LEU A 248 17.05 4.41 -7.39
N LEU A 249 15.81 3.91 -7.55
CA LEU A 249 15.52 2.66 -8.26
C LEU A 249 15.91 2.74 -9.74
N GLU A 250 15.59 3.89 -10.36
CA GLU A 250 15.96 4.22 -11.73
C GLU A 250 17.47 4.18 -11.95
N LYS A 251 18.23 4.86 -11.10
CA LYS A 251 19.69 4.86 -11.14
C LYS A 251 20.28 3.46 -10.96
N ALA A 252 19.63 2.63 -10.15
CA ALA A 252 20.02 1.24 -9.90
C ALA A 252 19.61 0.27 -11.01
N LYS A 253 18.88 0.75 -12.03
CA LYS A 253 18.34 -0.05 -13.14
C LYS A 253 17.43 -1.18 -12.67
N VAL A 254 16.55 -0.87 -11.70
CA VAL A 254 15.41 -1.75 -11.38
C VAL A 254 14.56 -1.93 -12.63
N GLN A 255 14.13 -3.16 -12.92
CA GLN A 255 13.30 -3.44 -14.10
C GLN A 255 11.80 -3.47 -13.77
N LEU A 256 11.44 -3.89 -12.56
CA LEU A 256 10.04 -4.03 -12.15
C LEU A 256 9.84 -3.54 -10.71
N VAL A 257 8.87 -2.65 -10.53
CA VAL A 257 8.30 -2.29 -9.25
C VAL A 257 6.89 -2.90 -9.16
N PHE A 258 6.70 -3.82 -8.21
CA PHE A 258 5.47 -4.58 -8.02
C PHE A 258 4.75 -4.16 -6.73
N TYR A 259 3.46 -3.85 -6.83
CA TYR A 259 2.71 -3.29 -5.69
C TYR A 259 1.22 -3.62 -5.74
N GLY A 260 0.48 -3.10 -4.74
CA GLY A 260 -0.95 -3.32 -4.62
C GLY A 260 -1.69 -2.10 -4.06
N HIS A 261 -2.50 -2.35 -3.02
CA HIS A 261 -3.31 -1.36 -2.28
C HIS A 261 -4.61 -0.88 -2.95
N SER A 262 -4.67 -0.67 -4.27
CA SER A 262 -5.85 -0.02 -4.89
C SER A 262 -6.91 -0.97 -5.43
N HIS A 263 -6.69 -2.28 -5.34
CA HIS A 263 -7.64 -3.33 -5.71
C HIS A 263 -8.01 -3.27 -7.20
N LEU A 264 -6.99 -3.19 -8.05
CA LEU A 264 -7.13 -3.17 -9.50
C LEU A 264 -5.90 -3.81 -10.16
N TRP A 265 -5.98 -3.98 -11.48
CA TRP A 265 -4.80 -4.18 -12.31
C TRP A 265 -4.55 -2.95 -13.16
N ASN A 266 -3.31 -2.48 -13.23
CA ASN A 266 -2.83 -1.53 -14.23
C ASN A 266 -1.31 -1.60 -14.34
N ARG A 267 -0.77 -1.02 -15.41
CA ARG A 267 0.66 -1.02 -15.68
C ARG A 267 1.12 0.35 -16.18
N PHE A 268 2.31 0.76 -15.77
CA PHE A 268 2.98 1.97 -16.25
C PHE A 268 4.42 1.66 -16.61
N VAL A 269 5.06 2.55 -17.37
CA VAL A 269 6.48 2.46 -17.71
C VAL A 269 7.08 3.86 -17.60
N SER A 270 8.20 4.00 -16.89
CA SER A 270 8.92 5.27 -16.84
C SER A 270 9.64 5.57 -18.16
N PRO A 271 10.12 6.81 -18.36
CA PRO A 271 10.94 7.16 -19.52
C PRO A 271 12.22 6.33 -19.69
N SER A 272 12.74 5.71 -18.63
CA SER A 272 13.93 4.84 -18.70
C SER A 272 13.61 3.40 -19.10
N GLY A 273 12.33 3.00 -19.09
CA GLY A 273 11.89 1.63 -19.30
C GLY A 273 11.64 0.81 -18.02
N MET A 274 11.68 1.41 -16.83
CA MET A 274 11.28 0.70 -15.60
C MET A 274 9.77 0.46 -15.58
N HIS A 275 9.37 -0.78 -15.32
CA HIS A 275 7.96 -1.18 -15.29
C HIS A 275 7.36 -1.03 -13.88
N PHE A 276 6.12 -0.57 -13.83
CA PHE A 276 5.30 -0.50 -12.62
C PHE A 276 4.05 -1.35 -12.83
N LEU A 277 3.81 -2.31 -11.95
CA LEU A 277 2.68 -3.23 -12.08
C LEU A 277 1.92 -3.31 -10.77
N GLU A 278 0.67 -2.87 -10.81
CA GLU A 278 -0.32 -3.21 -9.79
C GLU A 278 -1.11 -4.43 -10.28
N SER A 279 -1.13 -5.51 -9.51
CA SER A 279 -1.90 -6.73 -9.84
C SER A 279 -2.73 -7.18 -8.64
N SER A 280 -3.46 -6.24 -8.03
CA SER A 280 -4.09 -6.38 -6.72
C SER A 280 -5.61 -6.66 -6.76
N ASN A 281 -6.22 -6.77 -7.95
CA ASN A 281 -7.64 -7.11 -8.05
C ASN A 281 -7.89 -8.59 -7.71
N VAL A 282 -8.28 -8.87 -6.47
CA VAL A 282 -8.57 -10.24 -6.00
C VAL A 282 -10.06 -10.49 -5.80
N GLY A 283 -10.91 -9.84 -6.59
CA GLY A 283 -12.38 -10.00 -6.56
C GLY A 283 -13.10 -8.92 -5.76
N ASN A 284 -12.42 -7.84 -5.42
CA ASN A 284 -13.03 -6.59 -5.00
C ASN A 284 -12.30 -5.42 -5.67
N THR A 285 -12.97 -4.28 -5.83
CA THR A 285 -12.36 -3.06 -6.34
C THR A 285 -13.09 -1.82 -5.83
N TYR A 286 -12.39 -0.69 -5.82
CA TYR A 286 -12.98 0.63 -5.63
C TYR A 286 -13.09 1.42 -6.94
N GLY A 287 -12.83 0.77 -8.08
CA GLY A 287 -12.82 1.41 -9.40
C GLY A 287 -11.48 2.07 -9.73
N ALA A 288 -11.39 2.57 -10.96
CA ALA A 288 -10.24 3.30 -11.47
C ALA A 288 -10.65 4.74 -11.82
N ALA A 289 -9.86 5.69 -11.37
CA ALA A 289 -9.99 7.10 -11.67
C ALA A 289 -9.47 7.37 -13.10
N TYR A 290 -10.34 7.26 -14.09
CA TYR A 290 -9.98 7.30 -15.51
C TYR A 290 -11.03 8.11 -16.29
N PRO A 291 -10.63 8.88 -17.32
CA PRO A 291 -11.56 9.72 -18.08
C PRO A 291 -12.78 8.94 -18.57
N GLY A 292 -13.98 9.53 -18.41
CA GLY A 292 -15.24 8.88 -18.80
C GLY A 292 -15.72 7.77 -17.85
N ASN A 293 -15.02 7.53 -16.74
CA ASN A 293 -15.41 6.55 -15.72
C ASN A 293 -15.63 7.25 -14.35
N LYS A 294 -14.84 6.87 -13.34
CA LYS A 294 -14.92 7.38 -11.98
C LYS A 294 -13.92 8.52 -11.79
N GLU A 295 -14.25 9.49 -10.94
CA GLU A 295 -13.30 10.46 -10.39
C GLU A 295 -13.02 10.14 -8.92
N ARG A 296 -11.81 10.44 -8.44
CA ARG A 296 -11.47 10.38 -7.02
C ARG A 296 -12.21 11.49 -6.28
N SER A 297 -12.64 11.20 -5.06
CA SER A 297 -13.21 12.20 -4.17
C SER A 297 -12.07 13.02 -3.53
N VAL A 298 -11.82 14.19 -4.10
CA VAL A 298 -10.77 15.11 -3.65
C VAL A 298 -11.37 16.37 -3.01
N PRO A 299 -10.69 17.00 -2.04
CA PRO A 299 -11.22 18.18 -1.39
C PRO A 299 -11.11 19.44 -2.24
N GLU A 300 -12.14 20.28 -2.16
CA GLU A 300 -12.14 21.64 -2.72
C GLU A 300 -11.66 22.66 -1.69
N GLY A 301 -10.98 23.71 -2.13
CA GLY A 301 -10.53 24.83 -1.28
C GLY A 301 -9.34 24.51 -0.37
N TYR A 302 -8.65 23.39 -0.63
CA TYR A 302 -7.38 23.04 0.00
C TYR A 302 -6.23 23.74 -0.72
N GLN A 303 -5.09 23.87 -0.06
CA GLN A 303 -3.89 24.50 -0.65
C GLN A 303 -3.24 23.60 -1.68
N GLU A 304 -3.23 22.29 -1.42
CA GLU A 304 -2.71 21.29 -2.36
C GLU A 304 -3.73 20.96 -3.44
N ASP A 305 -3.23 20.73 -4.66
CA ASP A 305 -4.04 20.23 -5.76
C ASP A 305 -4.01 18.70 -5.80
N TYR A 306 -5.19 18.10 -5.68
CA TYR A 306 -5.36 16.66 -5.61
C TYR A 306 -5.95 16.13 -6.92
N THR A 307 -5.23 15.21 -7.56
CA THR A 307 -5.59 14.69 -8.88
C THR A 307 -6.82 13.79 -8.85
N ALA A 308 -7.95 14.30 -9.33
CA ALA A 308 -9.22 13.56 -9.39
C ALA A 308 -9.23 12.42 -10.43
N VAL A 309 -8.49 12.54 -11.53
CA VAL A 309 -8.53 11.61 -12.67
C VAL A 309 -7.12 11.31 -13.17
N GLY A 310 -6.85 10.07 -13.56
CA GLY A 310 -5.56 9.63 -14.09
C GLY A 310 -4.55 9.32 -12.99
N ASP A 311 -3.29 9.17 -13.37
CA ASP A 311 -2.19 9.01 -12.44
C ASP A 311 -1.73 10.38 -11.89
N PRO A 312 -1.68 10.60 -10.56
CA PRO A 312 -1.26 11.88 -10.00
C PRO A 312 0.21 12.22 -10.30
N ASN A 313 1.03 11.24 -10.65
CA ASN A 313 2.48 11.39 -10.79
C ASN A 313 2.93 11.48 -12.25
N GLY A 314 1.98 11.59 -13.19
CA GLY A 314 2.19 12.01 -14.56
C GLY A 314 2.55 10.91 -15.56
N LEU A 315 2.41 9.63 -15.21
CA LEU A 315 2.57 8.54 -16.19
C LEU A 315 1.24 8.14 -16.82
N GLU A 316 1.28 7.89 -18.13
CA GLU A 316 0.14 7.33 -18.85
C GLU A 316 0.04 5.81 -18.61
N PRO A 317 -1.16 5.27 -18.35
CA PRO A 317 -1.33 3.84 -18.14
C PRO A 317 -1.18 3.08 -19.47
N VAL A 318 -0.55 1.91 -19.41
CA VAL A 318 -0.31 1.07 -20.58
C VAL A 318 -1.54 0.21 -20.86
N MET A 319 -1.98 0.24 -22.12
CA MET A 319 -3.05 -0.62 -22.61
C MET A 319 -2.59 -2.10 -22.66
N PRO A 320 -3.40 -3.05 -22.13
CA PRO A 320 -3.14 -4.47 -22.34
C PRO A 320 -3.00 -4.83 -23.82
N ASN A 321 -1.96 -5.58 -24.18
CA ASN A 321 -1.62 -5.84 -25.58
C ASN A 321 -2.16 -7.17 -26.17
N LEU A 322 -2.80 -8.03 -25.37
CA LEU A 322 -3.36 -9.30 -25.87
C LEU A 322 -4.89 -9.32 -25.87
N SER A 323 -5.54 -9.02 -24.74
CA SER A 323 -7.00 -9.11 -24.61
C SER A 323 -7.54 -8.11 -23.58
N PRO A 324 -7.45 -6.79 -23.86
CA PRO A 324 -7.95 -5.77 -22.94
C PRO A 324 -9.45 -5.95 -22.67
N LEU A 325 -9.89 -5.51 -21.49
CA LEU A 325 -11.31 -5.28 -21.24
C LEU A 325 -11.78 -4.04 -21.97
N PHE A 326 -13.08 -3.93 -22.20
CA PHE A 326 -13.69 -2.78 -22.84
C PHE A 326 -14.64 -2.07 -21.88
N GLY A 327 -14.66 -0.74 -21.94
CA GLY A 327 -15.63 0.09 -21.22
C GLY A 327 -17.03 0.01 -21.85
N GLU A 328 -17.99 0.67 -21.21
CA GLU A 328 -19.37 0.77 -21.73
C GLU A 328 -19.43 1.48 -23.09
N ASP A 329 -18.48 2.37 -23.34
CA ASP A 329 -18.23 3.08 -24.60
C ASP A 329 -17.59 2.19 -25.69
N LYS A 330 -17.35 0.92 -25.39
CA LYS A 330 -16.66 -0.06 -26.25
C LYS A 330 -15.21 0.31 -26.57
N GLN A 331 -14.58 1.18 -25.79
CA GLN A 331 -13.15 1.46 -25.89
C GLN A 331 -12.36 0.51 -24.99
N PRO A 332 -11.14 0.09 -25.40
CA PRO A 332 -10.30 -0.74 -24.56
C PRO A 332 -9.87 0.04 -23.30
N LEU A 333 -9.81 -0.65 -22.16
CA LEU A 333 -9.44 -0.07 -20.88
C LEU A 333 -7.99 -0.43 -20.51
N PRO A 334 -7.19 0.54 -20.02
CA PRO A 334 -5.82 0.28 -19.60
C PRO A 334 -5.74 -0.31 -18.17
N TYR A 335 -6.85 -0.84 -17.65
CA TYR A 335 -6.96 -1.37 -16.30
C TYR A 335 -8.00 -2.49 -16.21
N ILE A 336 -7.95 -3.26 -15.12
CA ILE A 336 -9.03 -4.15 -14.69
C ILE A 336 -9.43 -3.76 -13.26
N ALA A 337 -10.64 -3.21 -13.11
CA ALA A 337 -11.25 -2.91 -11.83
C ALA A 337 -12.64 -3.56 -11.81
N SER A 338 -12.74 -4.77 -11.25
CA SER A 338 -14.00 -5.54 -11.25
C SER A 338 -14.13 -6.41 -10.00
N ASN A 339 -15.33 -6.43 -9.42
CA ASN A 339 -15.68 -7.32 -8.30
C ASN A 339 -15.95 -8.77 -8.73
N ASP A 340 -15.97 -9.04 -10.04
CA ASP A 340 -16.25 -10.36 -10.61
C ASP A 340 -14.99 -11.00 -11.20
N ILE A 341 -13.91 -10.25 -11.38
CA ILE A 341 -12.67 -10.72 -11.99
C ILE A 341 -11.57 -10.72 -10.94
N THR A 342 -10.81 -11.80 -10.90
CA THR A 342 -9.52 -11.85 -10.18
C THR A 342 -8.38 -11.77 -11.19
N VAL A 343 -7.28 -11.12 -10.81
CA VAL A 343 -6.08 -10.95 -11.64
C VAL A 343 -4.86 -11.50 -10.93
N PHE A 344 -3.92 -12.03 -11.69
CA PHE A 344 -2.59 -12.39 -11.20
C PHE A 344 -1.57 -12.24 -12.33
N SER A 345 -0.30 -12.14 -11.96
CA SER A 345 0.79 -12.00 -12.93
C SER A 345 1.90 -13.01 -12.63
N ILE A 346 2.56 -13.49 -13.68
CA ILE A 346 3.64 -14.48 -13.61
C ILE A 346 4.85 -13.90 -14.34
N LEU A 347 6.01 -13.88 -13.66
CA LEU A 347 7.30 -13.66 -14.29
C LEU A 347 7.92 -15.03 -14.62
N ASP A 348 8.07 -15.31 -15.92
CA ASP A 348 8.90 -16.42 -16.40
C ASP A 348 10.36 -15.94 -16.50
N THR A 349 11.20 -16.40 -15.58
CA THR A 349 12.61 -16.01 -15.51
C THR A 349 13.47 -16.58 -16.65
N GLY A 350 13.03 -17.67 -17.30
CA GLY A 350 13.70 -18.23 -18.46
C GLY A 350 13.66 -17.27 -19.64
N THR A 351 12.51 -16.63 -19.87
CA THR A 351 12.27 -15.73 -21.00
C THR A 351 12.33 -14.23 -20.64
N GLY A 352 12.23 -13.90 -19.35
CA GLY A 352 12.11 -12.53 -18.85
C GLY A 352 10.74 -11.92 -19.09
N THR A 353 9.74 -12.73 -19.43
CA THR A 353 8.38 -12.27 -19.74
C THR A 353 7.52 -12.23 -18.50
N VAL A 354 6.90 -11.10 -18.24
CA VAL A 354 5.78 -10.96 -17.30
C VAL A 354 4.48 -11.10 -18.10
N SER A 355 3.64 -12.05 -17.70
CA SER A 355 2.29 -12.24 -18.26
C SER A 355 1.23 -12.02 -17.20
N SER A 356 0.20 -11.23 -17.51
CA SER A 356 -0.95 -11.01 -16.63
C SER A 356 -2.16 -11.80 -17.11
N TYR A 357 -2.87 -12.39 -16.15
CA TYR A 357 -3.99 -13.29 -16.33
C TYR A 357 -5.20 -12.79 -15.55
N ARG A 358 -6.38 -13.08 -16.08
CA ARG A 358 -7.66 -12.81 -15.43
C ARG A 358 -8.51 -14.07 -15.37
N PHE A 359 -9.31 -14.17 -14.32
CA PHE A 359 -10.28 -15.24 -14.12
C PHE A 359 -11.63 -14.66 -13.71
N ASP A 360 -12.70 -15.04 -14.42
CA ASP A 360 -14.07 -14.63 -14.12
C ASP A 360 -14.69 -15.54 -13.06
N THR A 361 -14.88 -14.98 -11.87
CA THR A 361 -15.43 -15.69 -10.70
C THR A 361 -16.92 -16.01 -10.81
N ARG A 362 -17.60 -15.55 -11.86
CA ARG A 362 -18.98 -15.95 -12.17
C ARG A 362 -19.03 -17.27 -12.94
N GLU A 363 -17.93 -17.63 -13.61
CA GLU A 363 -17.84 -18.81 -14.48
C GLU A 363 -16.79 -19.79 -13.94
N ALA A 364 -17.16 -20.54 -12.89
CA ALA A 364 -16.24 -21.43 -12.17
C ALA A 364 -15.53 -22.49 -13.04
N ALA A 365 -16.16 -22.90 -14.16
CA ALA A 365 -15.63 -23.87 -15.11
C ALA A 365 -14.80 -23.24 -16.24
N SER A 366 -14.67 -21.91 -16.27
CA SER A 366 -13.89 -21.20 -17.28
C SER A 366 -12.38 -21.37 -17.06
N GLY A 367 -11.60 -21.19 -18.13
CA GLY A 367 -10.15 -21.11 -18.03
C GLY A 367 -9.68 -19.72 -17.60
N VAL A 368 -8.39 -19.62 -17.24
CA VAL A 368 -7.74 -18.32 -17.05
C VAL A 368 -7.40 -17.70 -18.40
N GLY A 369 -7.70 -16.41 -18.59
CA GLY A 369 -7.38 -15.67 -19.81
C GLY A 369 -6.14 -14.82 -19.64
N LYS A 370 -5.10 -15.04 -20.45
CA LYS A 370 -3.97 -14.11 -20.55
C LYS A 370 -4.43 -12.84 -21.28
N PHE A 371 -4.08 -11.66 -20.78
CA PHE A 371 -4.57 -10.40 -21.35
C PHE A 371 -3.51 -9.31 -21.57
N ASP A 372 -2.36 -9.38 -20.91
CA ASP A 372 -1.21 -8.49 -21.15
C ASP A 372 0.10 -9.30 -21.03
N GLU A 373 1.12 -8.88 -21.77
CA GLU A 373 2.49 -9.34 -21.55
C GLU A 373 3.53 -8.25 -21.82
N PHE A 374 4.65 -8.31 -21.12
CA PHE A 374 5.82 -7.47 -21.43
C PHE A 374 7.10 -8.20 -21.01
N LYS A 375 8.24 -7.73 -21.52
CA LYS A 375 9.56 -8.28 -21.15
C LYS A 375 10.30 -7.32 -20.25
N LEU A 376 10.93 -7.87 -19.21
CA LEU A 376 11.93 -7.13 -18.46
C LEU A 376 13.18 -6.98 -19.34
N GLY A 377 13.72 -5.76 -19.45
CA GLY A 377 14.96 -5.51 -20.18
C GLY A 377 16.14 -6.26 -19.57
N ASN A 378 17.13 -6.63 -20.38
CA ASN A 378 18.38 -7.25 -19.90
C ASN A 378 19.27 -6.26 -19.15
#